data_AF-A0A8D0N7X1-F1
#
_entry.id   AF-A0A8D0N7X1-F1
#
_cell.length_a   1.000
_cell.length_b   1.000
_cell.length_c   1.000
_cell.angle_alpha   90.00
_cell.angle_beta   90.00
_cell.angle_gamma   90.00
#
_symmetry.space_group_name_H-M   'P 1'
#
loop_
_entity.id
_entity.type
_entity.pdbx_description
1 polymer ?
#
loop_
_entity_poly.entity_id
_entity_poly.type
_entity_poly.pdbx_seq_one_letter_code
_entity_poly.pdbx_strand_id
1 'polypeptide(L)'
;MLPHLGRFPVRCLLCALASCRRAPWRPPGSGALHTAPALRSDGSGPVFTRALAFGDRIALVDQHGRHTYADLYSRSLRLSREICALRACADGDLREERVSLLCANDASYVVALWATWMSGGVAVPLYRKHPPAQLEYFIRDSRSSVVLAGPEHAGVLGPVVGKLGVPLLPLSPEVYLGAAEAPGAGRVPERDWRKRAATIIYTSGTTGRPKGVLSTHRNLEAVVTGLVRKWAWTQDDVILHVLPLHHVHGLVNKLLCPLWVGAACVMLPEFSAQQVWEKFLSPEAPRVNVFMAVPTIYSKLMDYHDRHFTQPHVRDFVRAVCEEKIRLMVSGSAALPLPVLEKWEGVTGHTLLERYGMTEIGMALSNSLTTRLPGSVGTPLPGVEVRIVSGNLQKDGCPCVVHAEGNERDTEVTPGFEEKEGELLVRGPSVFREYWDQPEETRSAFTSDGWFKTVSTSSYLQRKTLKPLFLRQKRSAAERQGSPAVASTPVAGLCSPGDAAGGGGGRRSGSLSPADPSRNKATGRSREKCRRPWTRNGSLPDGERD
;
A
#
# COMPACT_ATOMS: atom_id res chain seq x y z
N MET A 1 9.37 -22.05 43.00
CA MET A 1 10.28 -21.35 42.05
C MET A 1 9.42 -20.83 40.89
N LEU A 2 9.07 -19.55 40.94
CA LEU A 2 8.34 -18.81 39.89
C LEU A 2 9.33 -17.83 39.24
N PRO A 3 9.27 -17.58 37.92
CA PRO A 3 10.03 -16.53 37.28
C PRO A 3 9.28 -15.19 37.25
N HIS A 4 10.09 -14.14 37.23
CA HIS A 4 9.79 -12.73 37.41
C HIS A 4 8.93 -12.08 36.31
N LEU A 5 7.90 -11.35 36.72
CA LEU A 5 7.24 -10.30 35.93
C LEU A 5 7.97 -8.96 36.14
N GLY A 6 8.47 -8.38 35.04
CA GLY A 6 9.12 -7.07 35.01
C GLY A 6 8.14 -5.91 35.23
N ARG A 7 8.54 -4.98 36.10
CA ARG A 7 7.77 -3.82 36.59
C ARG A 7 7.76 -2.66 35.57
N PHE A 8 6.57 -2.11 35.32
CA PHE A 8 6.40 -0.74 34.82
C PHE A 8 6.85 0.27 35.89
N PRO A 9 7.69 1.29 35.60
CA PRO A 9 7.94 2.36 36.55
C PRO A 9 6.83 3.41 36.47
N VAL A 10 5.91 3.34 37.43
CA VAL A 10 4.97 4.41 37.79
C VAL A 10 5.78 5.57 38.38
N ARG A 11 6.24 6.49 37.55
CA ARG A 11 6.83 7.76 38.00
C ARG A 11 6.72 8.84 36.92
N CYS A 12 5.49 9.25 36.61
CA CYS A 12 5.24 10.48 35.86
C CYS A 12 3.85 11.07 36.16
N LEU A 13 3.40 11.01 37.43
CA LEU A 13 2.05 11.47 37.82
C LEU A 13 2.02 12.63 38.83
N LEU A 14 3.13 13.34 39.08
CA LEU A 14 3.16 14.43 40.07
C LEU A 14 3.84 15.75 39.63
N CYS A 15 4.05 16.00 38.33
CA CYS A 15 4.57 17.30 37.87
C CYS A 15 3.66 18.04 36.87
N ALA A 16 2.41 17.63 36.69
CA ALA A 16 1.49 18.26 35.71
C ALA A 16 0.39 19.13 36.34
N LEU A 17 0.58 19.66 37.56
CA LEU A 17 -0.40 20.53 38.23
C LEU A 17 0.09 21.96 38.52
N ALA A 18 1.19 22.42 37.92
CA ALA A 18 1.68 23.78 38.15
C ALA A 18 2.19 24.47 36.88
N SER A 19 1.37 24.54 35.82
CA SER A 19 1.53 25.56 34.77
C SER A 19 0.30 25.64 33.87
N CYS A 20 -0.88 25.92 34.43
CA CYS A 20 -2.02 26.38 33.65
C CYS A 20 -1.84 27.85 33.29
N ARG A 21 -1.10 28.13 32.21
CA ARG A 21 -1.28 29.39 31.47
C ARG A 21 -2.17 29.10 30.27
N ARG A 22 -3.38 29.68 30.29
CA ARG A 22 -4.33 29.65 29.17
C ARG A 22 -3.64 30.20 27.91
N ALA A 23 -3.57 29.40 26.86
CA ALA A 23 -3.17 29.87 25.53
C ALA A 23 -4.28 30.80 24.97
N PRO A 24 -3.95 31.94 24.34
CA PRO A 24 -4.96 32.84 23.82
C PRO A 24 -5.62 32.27 22.56
N TRP A 25 -6.94 32.36 22.55
CA TRP A 25 -7.84 32.03 21.45
C TRP A 25 -7.46 32.83 20.19
N ARG A 26 -7.24 32.16 19.05
CA ARG A 26 -7.04 32.80 17.74
C ARG A 26 -8.30 32.62 16.88
N PRO A 27 -8.84 33.68 16.24
CA PRO A 27 -9.93 33.54 15.28
C PRO A 27 -9.43 32.91 13.97
N PRO A 28 -10.32 32.35 13.13
CA PRO A 28 -9.97 31.76 11.85
C PRO A 28 -9.66 32.86 10.83
N GLY A 29 -8.41 33.33 10.84
CA GLY A 29 -7.86 34.20 9.80
C GLY A 29 -7.28 33.36 8.66
N SER A 30 -7.64 33.72 7.43
CA SER A 30 -7.06 33.24 6.19
C SER A 30 -5.54 33.45 6.16
N GLY A 31 -4.80 32.49 6.71
CA GLY A 31 -3.35 32.43 6.60
C GLY A 31 -2.98 31.90 5.23
N ALA A 32 -2.25 32.71 4.46
CA ALA A 32 -1.66 32.30 3.20
C ALA A 32 -0.97 30.93 3.37
N LEU A 33 -1.37 29.97 2.54
CA LEU A 33 -0.72 28.68 2.42
C LEU A 33 0.76 28.94 2.18
N HIS A 34 1.60 28.68 3.18
CA HIS A 34 3.05 28.58 3.00
C HIS A 34 3.34 27.29 2.21
N THR A 35 2.98 27.29 0.93
CA THR A 35 3.59 26.40 -0.05
C THR A 35 5.05 26.79 -0.14
N ALA A 36 5.94 25.81 0.00
CA ALA A 36 7.36 25.96 -0.29
C ALA A 36 7.58 26.75 -1.60
N PRO A 37 8.68 27.51 -1.73
CA PRO A 37 8.93 28.34 -2.91
C PRO A 37 8.75 27.50 -4.18
N ALA A 38 7.92 28.00 -5.09
CA ALA A 38 7.68 27.35 -6.37
C ALA A 38 9.02 27.21 -7.11
N LEU A 39 9.58 26.00 -7.11
CA LEU A 39 10.61 25.63 -8.06
C LEU A 39 10.03 25.85 -9.46
N ARG A 40 10.61 26.82 -10.17
CA ARG A 40 10.30 27.11 -11.57
C ARG A 40 10.84 25.98 -12.44
N SER A 41 10.00 24.98 -12.66
CA SER A 41 9.82 24.30 -13.94
C SER A 41 8.49 23.56 -13.84
N ASP A 42 7.86 23.29 -14.97
CA ASP A 42 6.78 22.31 -15.09
C ASP A 42 7.37 20.90 -14.80
N GLY A 43 7.91 20.71 -13.59
CA GLY A 43 8.99 19.79 -13.26
C GLY A 43 8.50 18.59 -12.50
N SER A 44 7.74 17.74 -13.18
CA SER A 44 7.38 16.45 -12.62
C SER A 44 8.61 15.56 -12.46
N GLY A 45 8.74 14.89 -11.32
CA GLY A 45 9.89 14.06 -11.03
C GLY A 45 9.70 13.18 -9.81
N PRO A 46 10.59 12.20 -9.60
CA PRO A 46 10.57 11.35 -8.43
C PRO A 46 10.69 12.17 -7.13
N VAL A 47 10.12 11.69 -6.03
CA VAL A 47 10.09 12.43 -4.75
C VAL A 47 11.49 12.86 -4.25
N PHE A 48 12.53 12.08 -4.55
CA PHE A 48 13.90 12.38 -4.11
C PHE A 48 14.44 13.69 -4.70
N THR A 49 13.92 14.18 -5.83
CA THR A 49 14.38 15.43 -6.45
C THR A 49 14.11 16.65 -5.56
N ARG A 50 13.16 16.51 -4.63
CA ARG A 50 12.78 17.52 -3.64
C ARG A 50 13.57 17.38 -2.33
N ALA A 51 14.21 16.23 -2.08
CA ALA A 51 14.81 15.90 -0.80
C ALA A 51 15.85 16.94 -0.35
N LEU A 52 16.72 17.38 -1.26
CA LEU A 52 17.74 18.37 -0.95
C LEU A 52 17.18 19.75 -0.54
N ALA A 53 15.95 20.08 -0.92
CA ALA A 53 15.29 21.32 -0.46
C ALA A 53 14.85 21.23 1.00
N PHE A 54 14.74 20.02 1.56
CA PHE A 54 14.41 19.78 2.96
C PHE A 54 15.64 19.48 3.82
N GLY A 55 16.77 19.10 3.21
CA GLY A 55 18.10 19.04 3.82
C GLY A 55 18.12 18.27 5.15
N ASP A 56 18.42 19.00 6.23
CA ASP A 56 18.60 18.46 7.59
C ASP A 56 17.29 18.12 8.31
N ARG A 57 16.12 18.35 7.69
CA ARG A 57 14.84 17.93 8.27
C ARG A 57 14.82 16.41 8.43
N ILE A 58 14.22 15.94 9.52
CA ILE A 58 13.98 14.51 9.75
C ILE A 58 12.96 14.02 8.72
N ALA A 59 13.37 13.09 7.86
CA ALA A 59 12.51 12.40 6.91
C ALA A 59 11.91 11.13 7.53
N LEU A 60 12.70 10.41 8.32
CA LEU A 60 12.36 9.10 8.85
C LEU A 60 12.82 8.93 10.30
N VAL A 61 12.02 8.21 11.08
CA VAL A 61 12.41 7.64 12.37
C VAL A 61 12.02 6.16 12.39
N ASP A 62 12.96 5.27 12.64
CA ASP A 62 12.75 3.81 12.68
C ASP A 62 13.56 3.17 13.83
N GLN A 63 13.75 1.83 13.85
CA GLN A 63 14.55 1.17 14.89
C GLN A 63 16.06 1.47 14.84
N HIS A 64 16.57 2.00 13.72
CA HIS A 64 17.97 2.33 13.51
C HIS A 64 18.28 3.80 13.85
N GLY A 65 17.26 4.66 13.96
CA GLY A 65 17.39 5.99 14.53
C GLY A 65 16.60 7.04 13.77
N ARG A 66 17.20 8.23 13.63
CA ARG A 66 16.64 9.37 12.91
C ARG A 66 17.43 9.57 11.62
N HIS A 67 16.73 9.73 10.51
CA HIS A 67 17.34 9.92 9.19
C HIS A 67 16.83 11.22 8.58
N THR A 68 17.75 12.09 8.19
CA THR A 68 17.42 13.34 7.50
C THR A 68 17.17 13.10 6.01
N TYR A 69 16.56 14.08 5.33
CA TYR A 69 16.43 14.02 3.87
C TYR A 69 17.80 13.96 3.18
N ALA A 70 18.81 14.68 3.70
CA ALA A 70 20.17 14.65 3.21
C ALA A 70 20.85 13.27 3.38
N ASP A 71 20.63 12.60 4.52
CA ASP A 71 21.15 11.25 4.77
C ASP A 71 20.59 10.25 3.74
N LEU A 72 19.26 10.23 3.60
CA LEU A 72 18.59 9.31 2.67
C LEU A 72 19.03 9.58 1.24
N TYR A 73 19.12 10.84 0.82
CA TYR A 73 19.56 11.20 -0.53
C TYR A 73 20.99 10.71 -0.81
N SER A 74 21.94 11.01 0.08
CA SER A 74 23.35 10.65 -0.10
C SER A 74 23.56 9.13 -0.15
N ARG A 75 22.87 8.39 0.74
CA ARG A 75 22.94 6.91 0.77
C ARG A 75 22.30 6.29 -0.46
N SER A 76 21.16 6.82 -0.91
CA SER A 76 20.54 6.40 -2.17
C SER A 76 21.42 6.66 -3.37
N LEU A 77 22.11 7.80 -3.42
CA LEU A 77 23.01 8.12 -4.50
C LEU A 77 24.20 7.16 -4.55
N ARG A 78 24.81 6.85 -3.40
CA ARG A 78 25.87 5.83 -3.30
C ARG A 78 25.38 4.47 -3.81
N LEU A 79 24.26 3.99 -3.28
CA LEU A 79 23.68 2.71 -3.69
C LEU A 79 23.30 2.71 -5.18
N SER A 80 22.84 3.84 -5.75
CA SER A 80 22.55 3.93 -7.19
C SER A 80 23.79 3.70 -8.05
N ARG A 81 24.97 4.16 -7.61
CA ARG A 81 26.25 3.93 -8.28
C ARG A 81 26.69 2.47 -8.19
N GLU A 82 26.46 1.83 -7.05
CA GLU A 82 26.70 0.39 -6.88
C GLU A 82 25.81 -0.44 -7.81
N ILE A 83 24.51 -0.09 -7.92
CA ILE A 83 23.59 -0.73 -8.87
C ILE A 83 24.10 -0.54 -10.31
N CYS A 84 24.47 0.68 -10.70
CA CYS A 84 25.01 0.93 -12.05
C CYS A 84 26.32 0.18 -12.31
N ALA A 85 27.24 0.12 -11.34
CA ALA A 85 28.49 -0.62 -11.45
C ALA A 85 28.25 -2.12 -11.63
N LEU A 86 27.35 -2.71 -10.82
CA LEU A 86 26.94 -4.11 -10.93
C LEU A 86 26.32 -4.43 -12.30
N ARG A 87 25.64 -3.46 -12.92
CA ARG A 87 25.01 -3.57 -14.24
C ARG A 87 25.89 -3.09 -15.39
N ALA A 88 27.16 -2.76 -15.13
CA ALA A 88 28.09 -2.20 -16.12
C ALA A 88 27.50 -0.99 -16.89
N CYS A 89 26.70 -0.18 -16.20
CA CYS A 89 25.99 0.96 -16.73
C CYS A 89 26.82 2.24 -16.54
N ALA A 90 27.64 2.56 -17.55
CA ALA A 90 28.59 3.68 -17.49
C ALA A 90 27.93 5.07 -17.56
N ASP A 91 26.76 5.18 -18.18
CA ASP A 91 25.97 6.42 -18.28
C ASP A 91 25.08 6.67 -17.04
N GLY A 92 25.09 5.76 -16.07
CA GLY A 92 24.32 5.86 -14.83
C GLY A 92 22.80 5.70 -15.03
N ASP A 93 22.35 5.19 -16.17
CA ASP A 93 20.95 4.94 -16.51
C ASP A 93 20.67 3.48 -16.91
N LEU A 94 19.92 2.77 -16.07
CA LEU A 94 19.43 1.41 -16.28
C LEU A 94 18.37 1.28 -17.38
N ARG A 95 17.93 2.39 -17.99
CA ARG A 95 16.95 2.38 -19.10
C ARG A 95 15.69 1.57 -18.78
N GLU A 96 15.16 1.78 -17.58
CA GLU A 96 13.97 1.09 -17.06
C GLU A 96 14.14 -0.43 -16.83
N GLU A 97 15.37 -0.93 -16.64
CA GLU A 97 15.55 -2.26 -16.07
C GLU A 97 14.89 -2.33 -14.68
N ARG A 98 14.27 -3.49 -14.37
CA ARG A 98 13.55 -3.69 -13.12
C ARG A 98 14.53 -4.07 -12.02
N VAL A 99 14.33 -3.50 -10.84
CA VAL A 99 15.09 -3.80 -9.63
C VAL A 99 14.08 -4.23 -8.56
N SER A 100 14.15 -5.50 -8.16
CA SER A 100 13.28 -6.04 -7.11
C SER A 100 13.80 -5.67 -5.73
N LEU A 101 12.90 -5.27 -4.82
CA LEU A 101 13.26 -4.75 -3.49
C LEU A 101 12.61 -5.59 -2.39
N LEU A 102 13.40 -6.22 -1.53
CA LEU A 102 12.90 -6.84 -0.30
C LEU A 102 13.60 -6.23 0.91
N CYS A 103 12.98 -5.22 1.48
CA CYS A 103 13.48 -4.45 2.63
C CYS A 103 12.38 -4.35 3.71
N ALA A 104 12.78 -4.19 4.97
CA ALA A 104 11.86 -3.89 6.04
C ALA A 104 11.26 -2.47 5.93
N ASN A 105 10.27 -2.17 6.77
CA ASN A 105 9.69 -0.83 6.88
C ASN A 105 10.63 0.08 7.69
N ASP A 106 11.73 0.51 7.07
CA ASP A 106 12.75 1.37 7.65
C ASP A 106 13.52 2.13 6.56
N ALA A 107 14.63 2.78 6.94
CA ALA A 107 15.47 3.56 6.04
C ALA A 107 15.97 2.76 4.83
N SER A 108 16.19 1.45 4.96
CA SER A 108 16.70 0.63 3.86
C SER A 108 15.75 0.62 2.67
N TYR A 109 14.43 0.58 2.91
CA TYR A 109 13.44 0.60 1.83
C TYR A 109 13.47 1.93 1.08
N VAL A 110 13.53 3.06 1.80
CA VAL A 110 13.58 4.39 1.16
C VAL A 110 14.87 4.53 0.37
N VAL A 111 16.00 4.12 0.95
CA VAL A 111 17.31 4.16 0.31
C VAL A 111 17.31 3.34 -0.98
N ALA A 112 16.80 2.10 -0.94
CA ALA A 112 16.73 1.19 -2.07
C ALA A 112 15.77 1.65 -3.17
N LEU A 113 14.60 2.17 -2.80
CA LEU A 113 13.62 2.74 -3.74
C LEU A 113 14.20 3.94 -4.49
N TRP A 114 14.79 4.89 -3.76
CA TRP A 114 15.39 6.06 -4.37
C TRP A 114 16.61 5.69 -5.18
N ALA A 115 17.49 4.80 -4.70
CA ALA A 115 18.65 4.33 -5.46
C ALA A 115 18.24 3.72 -6.80
N THR A 116 17.19 2.88 -6.81
CA THR A 116 16.61 2.31 -8.02
C THR A 116 16.17 3.39 -9.01
N TRP A 117 15.45 4.42 -8.53
CA TRP A 117 15.02 5.50 -9.40
C TRP A 117 16.19 6.38 -9.85
N MET A 118 17.15 6.69 -8.98
CA MET A 118 18.33 7.48 -9.27
C MET A 118 19.22 6.81 -10.32
N SER A 119 19.27 5.47 -10.35
CA SER A 119 19.91 4.69 -11.41
C SER A 119 19.04 4.51 -12.66
N GLY A 120 17.87 5.14 -12.77
CA GLY A 120 16.98 5.02 -13.94
C GLY A 120 16.22 3.69 -14.04
N GLY A 121 16.17 2.92 -12.95
CA GLY A 121 15.48 1.63 -12.88
C GLY A 121 14.01 1.76 -12.46
N VAL A 122 13.29 0.65 -12.60
CA VAL A 122 11.90 0.48 -12.17
C VAL A 122 11.85 -0.37 -10.91
N ALA A 123 11.30 0.17 -9.83
CA ALA A 123 11.22 -0.57 -8.58
C ALA A 123 10.12 -1.64 -8.61
N VAL A 124 10.45 -2.84 -8.14
CA VAL A 124 9.50 -3.96 -7.98
C VAL A 124 9.46 -4.35 -6.50
N PRO A 125 8.57 -3.74 -5.69
CA PRO A 125 8.48 -4.04 -4.28
C PRO A 125 8.04 -5.49 -4.03
N LEU A 126 8.81 -6.23 -3.24
CA LEU A 126 8.50 -7.57 -2.76
C LEU A 126 8.00 -7.50 -1.31
N TYR A 127 7.50 -8.64 -0.82
CA TYR A 127 7.01 -8.74 0.56
C TYR A 127 7.54 -9.99 1.25
N ARG A 128 8.07 -9.81 2.46
CA ARG A 128 8.73 -10.87 3.23
C ARG A 128 7.84 -12.05 3.61
N LYS A 129 6.51 -11.86 3.63
CA LYS A 129 5.55 -12.93 3.94
C LYS A 129 5.08 -13.68 2.69
N HIS A 130 5.51 -13.29 1.49
CA HIS A 130 5.26 -14.10 0.30
C HIS A 130 6.10 -15.38 0.34
N PRO A 131 5.53 -16.55 0.01
CA PRO A 131 6.29 -17.78 -0.08
C PRO A 131 7.37 -17.67 -1.19
N PRO A 132 8.47 -18.43 -1.10
CA PRO A 132 9.56 -18.39 -2.08
C PRO A 132 9.10 -18.54 -3.54
N ALA A 133 8.12 -19.40 -3.81
CA ALA A 133 7.57 -19.58 -5.16
C ALA A 133 6.90 -18.32 -5.71
N GLN A 134 6.27 -17.51 -4.85
CA GLN A 134 5.66 -16.25 -5.25
C GLN A 134 6.72 -15.15 -5.46
N LEU A 135 7.76 -15.10 -4.61
CA LEU A 135 8.92 -14.24 -4.83
C LEU A 135 9.61 -14.57 -6.16
N GLU A 136 9.84 -15.87 -6.43
CA GLU A 136 10.40 -16.36 -7.69
C GLU A 136 9.55 -15.92 -8.89
N TYR A 137 8.22 -16.05 -8.79
CA TYR A 137 7.31 -15.60 -9.83
C TYR A 137 7.46 -14.10 -10.11
N PHE A 138 7.44 -13.24 -9.10
CA PHE A 138 7.55 -11.79 -9.29
C PHE A 138 8.90 -11.36 -9.88
N ILE A 139 10.00 -11.94 -9.40
CA ILE A 139 11.34 -11.62 -9.90
C ILE A 139 11.48 -12.05 -11.37
N ARG A 140 10.96 -13.24 -11.73
CA ARG A 140 10.98 -13.76 -13.09
C ARG A 140 10.07 -12.96 -14.03
N ASP A 141 8.82 -12.75 -13.64
CA ASP A 141 7.78 -12.09 -14.46
C ASP A 141 8.15 -10.63 -14.75
N SER A 142 8.64 -9.90 -13.75
CA SER A 142 9.13 -8.52 -13.92
C SER A 142 10.43 -8.43 -14.72
N ARG A 143 11.09 -9.57 -15.00
CA ARG A 143 12.42 -9.65 -15.62
C ARG A 143 13.40 -8.74 -14.86
N SER A 144 13.45 -8.92 -13.54
CA SER A 144 14.33 -8.13 -12.66
C SER A 144 15.79 -8.37 -13.02
N SER A 145 16.53 -7.27 -13.17
CA SER A 145 17.96 -7.23 -13.50
C SER A 145 18.86 -7.37 -12.28
N VAL A 146 18.36 -6.95 -11.11
CA VAL A 146 19.01 -7.02 -9.79
C VAL A 146 17.91 -7.20 -8.74
N VAL A 147 18.23 -7.90 -7.65
CA VAL A 147 17.43 -7.92 -6.43
C VAL A 147 18.20 -7.25 -5.29
N LEU A 148 17.60 -6.24 -4.67
CA LEU A 148 18.10 -5.62 -3.44
C LEU A 148 17.46 -6.28 -2.24
N ALA A 149 18.28 -6.63 -1.25
CA ALA A 149 17.81 -7.29 -0.04
C ALA A 149 18.31 -6.59 1.22
N GLY A 150 17.40 -6.25 2.13
CA GLY A 150 17.78 -5.95 3.51
C GLY A 150 18.59 -7.11 4.11
N PRO A 151 19.53 -6.86 5.04
CA PRO A 151 20.39 -7.89 5.62
C PRO A 151 19.62 -9.13 6.12
N GLU A 152 18.47 -8.92 6.76
CA GLU A 152 17.59 -9.93 7.31
C GLU A 152 16.83 -10.76 6.26
N HIS A 153 16.90 -10.37 4.98
CA HIS A 153 16.18 -11.00 3.87
C HIS A 153 17.10 -11.67 2.85
N ALA A 154 18.41 -11.45 2.94
CA ALA A 154 19.39 -12.05 2.03
C ALA A 154 19.34 -13.59 2.03
N GLY A 155 19.20 -14.21 3.21
CA GLY A 155 19.12 -15.67 3.33
C GLY A 155 17.89 -16.29 2.65
N VAL A 156 16.75 -15.59 2.66
CA VAL A 156 15.52 -16.04 1.98
C VAL A 156 15.63 -15.86 0.46
N LEU A 157 16.25 -14.77 0.00
CA LEU A 157 16.36 -14.45 -1.42
C LEU A 157 17.47 -15.21 -2.13
N GLY A 158 18.57 -15.56 -1.46
CA GLY A 158 19.73 -16.24 -2.05
C GLY A 158 19.36 -17.47 -2.89
N PRO A 159 18.59 -18.44 -2.36
CA PRO A 159 18.15 -19.60 -3.14
C PRO A 159 17.24 -19.23 -4.33
N VAL A 160 16.36 -18.24 -4.17
CA VAL A 160 15.41 -17.81 -5.20
C VAL A 160 16.14 -17.17 -6.39
N VAL A 161 17.02 -16.22 -6.11
CA VAL A 161 17.76 -15.49 -7.15
C VAL A 161 18.86 -16.34 -7.79
N GLY A 162 19.48 -17.23 -7.03
CA GLY A 162 20.45 -18.22 -7.56
C GLY A 162 19.80 -19.15 -8.59
N LYS A 163 18.57 -19.63 -8.33
CA LYS A 163 17.80 -20.41 -9.30
C LYS A 163 17.44 -19.62 -10.57
N LEU A 164 17.25 -18.31 -10.45
CA LEU A 164 16.88 -17.42 -11.56
C LEU A 164 18.10 -16.86 -12.32
N GLY A 165 19.31 -17.01 -11.79
CA GLY A 165 20.52 -16.38 -12.35
C GLY A 165 20.51 -14.85 -12.24
N VAL A 166 19.77 -14.29 -11.27
CA VAL A 166 19.66 -12.84 -11.07
C VAL A 166 20.64 -12.38 -9.98
N PRO A 167 21.44 -11.32 -10.20
CA PRO A 167 22.31 -10.76 -9.18
C PRO A 167 21.55 -10.34 -7.91
N LEU A 168 22.06 -10.74 -6.75
CA LEU A 168 21.62 -10.28 -5.43
C LEU A 168 22.60 -9.22 -4.93
N LEU A 169 22.09 -8.06 -4.55
CA LEU A 169 22.85 -7.02 -3.85
C LEU A 169 22.30 -6.87 -2.43
N PRO A 170 22.93 -7.49 -1.42
CA PRO A 170 22.60 -7.26 -0.02
C PRO A 170 22.94 -5.83 0.37
N LEU A 171 22.02 -5.15 1.05
CA LEU A 171 22.26 -3.79 1.54
C LEU A 171 23.25 -3.82 2.71
N SER A 172 24.32 -3.04 2.61
CA SER A 172 25.30 -2.91 3.68
C SER A 172 24.71 -2.14 4.88
N PRO A 173 25.26 -2.29 6.10
CA PRO A 173 24.85 -1.49 7.26
C PRO A 173 24.93 0.03 7.06
N GLU A 174 25.70 0.49 6.07
CA GLU A 174 25.85 1.90 5.73
C GLU A 174 24.54 2.55 5.26
N VAL A 175 23.56 1.77 4.78
CA VAL A 175 22.23 2.31 4.45
C VAL A 175 21.52 2.91 5.68
N TYR A 176 21.88 2.45 6.88
CA TYR A 176 21.33 2.90 8.16
C TYR A 176 22.19 3.97 8.84
N LEU A 177 23.51 3.78 8.85
CA LEU A 177 24.44 4.55 9.69
C LEU A 177 25.54 5.28 8.90
N GLY A 178 25.56 5.17 7.57
CA GLY A 178 26.57 5.79 6.73
C GLY A 178 26.55 7.31 6.90
N ALA A 179 27.71 7.91 7.16
CA ALA A 179 27.87 9.35 7.15
C ALA A 179 27.44 9.90 5.77
N ALA A 180 26.75 11.05 5.77
CA ALA A 180 26.54 11.79 4.54
C ALA A 180 27.91 12.05 3.90
N GLU A 181 28.04 11.69 2.62
CA GLU A 181 29.20 12.09 1.82
C GLU A 181 29.39 13.62 1.92
N ALA A 182 30.65 14.08 1.88
CA ALA A 182 30.97 15.50 2.02
C ALA A 182 30.12 16.38 1.07
N PRO A 183 29.83 17.65 1.43
CA PRO A 183 29.05 18.56 0.60
C PRO A 183 29.69 18.67 -0.79
N GLY A 184 29.05 18.06 -1.80
CA GLY A 184 29.67 17.79 -3.10
C GLY A 184 29.29 16.45 -3.72
N ALA A 185 28.63 15.56 -2.97
CA ALA A 185 27.99 14.35 -3.50
C ALA A 185 27.08 14.72 -4.69
N GLY A 186 27.56 14.43 -5.90
CA GLY A 186 26.99 14.95 -7.15
C GLY A 186 25.47 14.79 -7.26
N ARG A 187 24.83 15.69 -8.00
CA ARG A 187 23.40 15.57 -8.27
C ARG A 187 23.15 14.42 -9.25
N VAL A 188 22.03 13.73 -9.06
CA VAL A 188 21.50 12.83 -10.09
C VAL A 188 21.28 13.65 -11.36
N PRO A 189 21.75 13.20 -12.54
CA PRO A 189 21.52 13.90 -13.80
C PRO A 189 20.03 14.19 -14.01
N GLU A 190 19.73 15.35 -14.59
CA GLU A 190 18.36 15.67 -15.00
C GLU A 190 17.90 14.68 -16.08
N ARG A 191 16.66 14.22 -15.97
CA ARG A 191 16.04 13.28 -16.91
C ARG A 191 14.59 13.69 -17.13
N ASP A 192 14.04 13.37 -18.30
CA ASP A 192 12.60 13.42 -18.50
C ASP A 192 11.96 12.24 -17.77
N TRP A 193 11.59 12.46 -16.51
CA TRP A 193 11.00 11.43 -15.67
C TRP A 193 9.55 11.14 -16.01
N ARG A 194 8.82 12.04 -16.69
CA ARG A 194 7.34 12.00 -16.81
C ARG A 194 6.83 10.64 -17.27
N LYS A 195 7.35 10.18 -18.40
CA LYS A 195 6.89 8.97 -19.08
C LYS A 195 7.61 7.73 -18.59
N ARG A 196 8.65 7.89 -17.76
CA ARG A 196 9.46 6.77 -17.32
C ARG A 196 8.72 5.89 -16.35
N ALA A 197 8.85 4.59 -16.52
CA ALA A 197 8.34 3.60 -15.57
C ALA A 197 9.02 3.81 -14.20
N ALA A 198 8.21 3.82 -13.15
CA ALA A 198 8.66 4.06 -11.78
C ALA A 198 8.54 2.81 -10.92
N THR A 199 7.40 2.11 -11.01
CA THR A 199 7.12 0.93 -10.18
C THR A 199 6.30 -0.11 -10.93
N ILE A 200 6.54 -1.38 -10.61
CA ILE A 200 5.61 -2.48 -10.89
C ILE A 200 5.13 -3.05 -9.56
N ILE A 201 3.82 -2.99 -9.32
CA ILE A 201 3.18 -3.58 -8.14
C ILE A 201 2.28 -4.72 -8.57
N TYR A 202 2.49 -5.91 -8.01
CA TYR A 202 1.69 -7.08 -8.33
C TYR A 202 0.35 -7.07 -7.58
N THR A 203 -0.73 -7.31 -8.32
CA THR A 203 -2.10 -7.48 -7.78
C THR A 203 -2.60 -8.89 -8.04
N SER A 204 -3.43 -9.44 -7.16
CA SER A 204 -4.11 -10.72 -7.39
C SER A 204 -5.06 -10.57 -8.60
N GLY A 205 -4.69 -11.16 -9.74
CA GLY A 205 -5.52 -11.16 -10.94
C GLY A 205 -6.71 -12.12 -10.79
N THR A 206 -7.83 -11.79 -11.45
CA THR A 206 -9.03 -12.64 -11.51
C THR A 206 -8.81 -13.93 -12.32
N THR A 207 -7.77 -13.98 -13.16
CA THR A 207 -7.43 -15.09 -14.07
C THR A 207 -6.38 -16.06 -13.53
N GLY A 208 -6.01 -15.94 -12.24
CA GLY A 208 -5.24 -16.96 -11.50
C GLY A 208 -3.84 -16.54 -11.09
N ARG A 209 -3.05 -15.89 -11.96
CA ARG A 209 -1.71 -15.37 -11.61
C ARG A 209 -1.74 -13.87 -11.31
N PRO A 210 -0.94 -13.39 -10.34
CA PRO A 210 -0.87 -11.96 -10.08
C PRO A 210 -0.38 -11.15 -11.30
N LYS A 211 -0.97 -9.98 -11.55
CA LYS A 211 -0.60 -9.11 -12.69
C LYS A 211 0.28 -7.96 -12.19
N GLY A 212 1.34 -7.64 -12.93
CA GLY A 212 2.21 -6.50 -12.62
C GLY A 212 1.60 -5.19 -13.12
N VAL A 213 1.16 -4.32 -12.21
CA VAL A 213 0.63 -2.99 -12.56
C VAL A 213 1.80 -2.02 -12.69
N LEU A 214 2.09 -1.58 -13.91
CA LEU A 214 3.18 -0.65 -14.17
C LEU A 214 2.70 0.81 -14.11
N SER A 215 3.32 1.59 -13.23
CA SER A 215 3.07 3.03 -13.09
C SER A 215 4.31 3.84 -13.46
N THR A 216 4.10 4.99 -14.11
CA THR A 216 5.15 5.98 -14.41
C THR A 216 5.35 6.96 -13.27
N HIS A 217 6.44 7.74 -13.30
CA HIS A 217 6.63 8.83 -12.33
C HIS A 217 5.51 9.86 -12.40
N ARG A 218 4.97 10.17 -13.59
CA ARG A 218 3.80 11.05 -13.73
C ARG A 218 2.56 10.47 -13.05
N ASN A 219 2.34 9.15 -13.12
CA ASN A 219 1.23 8.52 -12.42
C ASN A 219 1.35 8.68 -10.91
N LEU A 220 2.54 8.36 -10.36
CA LEU A 220 2.79 8.48 -8.93
C LEU A 220 2.67 9.93 -8.45
N GLU A 221 3.21 10.89 -9.20
CA GLU A 221 3.11 12.30 -8.87
C GLU A 221 1.68 12.82 -8.89
N ALA A 222 0.86 12.41 -9.87
CA ALA A 222 -0.55 12.79 -9.91
C ALA A 222 -1.29 12.34 -8.65
N VAL A 223 -1.04 11.11 -8.19
CA VAL A 223 -1.61 10.62 -6.93
C VAL A 223 -1.08 11.41 -5.74
N VAL A 224 0.23 11.56 -5.62
CA VAL A 224 0.89 12.25 -4.50
C VAL A 224 0.40 13.69 -4.39
N THR A 225 0.45 14.46 -5.47
CA THR A 225 0.04 15.87 -5.48
C THR A 225 -1.47 16.03 -5.27
N GLY A 226 -2.28 15.12 -5.80
CA GLY A 226 -3.72 15.06 -5.54
C GLY A 226 -4.02 14.85 -4.05
N LEU A 227 -3.35 13.90 -3.41
CA LEU A 227 -3.49 13.64 -1.97
C LEU A 227 -2.92 14.76 -1.11
N VAL A 228 -1.76 15.33 -1.47
CA VAL A 228 -1.16 16.47 -0.78
C VAL A 228 -2.15 17.63 -0.70
N ARG A 229 -2.83 17.94 -1.81
CA ARG A 229 -3.87 18.96 -1.86
C ARG A 229 -5.10 18.56 -1.07
N LYS A 230 -5.67 17.37 -1.32
CA LYS A 230 -6.96 16.96 -0.73
C LYS A 230 -6.89 16.74 0.78
N TRP A 231 -5.74 16.29 1.29
CA TRP A 231 -5.51 16.02 2.71
C TRP A 231 -4.68 17.08 3.43
N ALA A 232 -4.41 18.20 2.73
CA ALA A 232 -3.66 19.35 3.21
C ALA A 232 -2.36 18.92 3.92
N TRP A 233 -1.56 18.10 3.23
CA TRP A 233 -0.26 17.70 3.74
C TRP A 233 0.67 18.92 3.81
N THR A 234 1.44 18.99 4.89
CA THR A 234 2.43 20.03 5.15
C THR A 234 3.70 19.41 5.69
N GLN A 235 4.79 20.18 5.70
CA GLN A 235 6.06 19.74 6.28
C GLN A 235 5.97 19.45 7.80
N ASP A 236 4.96 19.96 8.49
CA ASP A 236 4.76 19.78 9.94
C ASP A 236 4.07 18.44 10.28
N ASP A 237 3.76 17.65 9.25
CA ASP A 237 3.16 16.33 9.43
C ASP A 237 4.18 15.29 9.88
N VAL A 238 3.68 14.39 10.72
CA VAL A 238 4.39 13.21 11.20
C VAL A 238 3.44 12.03 11.11
N ILE A 239 3.66 11.18 10.11
CA ILE A 239 2.81 10.01 9.90
C ILE A 239 3.40 8.77 10.58
N LEU A 240 2.56 8.03 11.30
CA LEU A 240 2.93 6.69 11.78
C LEU A 240 2.66 5.64 10.69
N HIS A 241 3.72 4.97 10.26
CA HIS A 241 3.71 4.02 9.16
C HIS A 241 3.92 2.58 9.65
N VAL A 242 2.90 1.75 9.40
CA VAL A 242 2.81 0.35 9.83
C VAL A 242 2.33 -0.56 8.69
N LEU A 243 2.12 0.01 7.50
CA LEU A 243 1.54 -0.72 6.36
C LEU A 243 2.66 -1.32 5.51
N PRO A 244 2.44 -2.45 4.86
CA PRO A 244 3.43 -3.00 3.93
C PRO A 244 3.70 -2.04 2.76
N LEU A 245 4.95 -1.93 2.35
CA LEU A 245 5.39 -1.02 1.28
C LEU A 245 5.26 -1.61 -0.13
N HIS A 246 4.80 -2.86 -0.28
CA HIS A 246 4.49 -3.47 -1.58
C HIS A 246 3.08 -3.20 -2.10
N HIS A 247 2.35 -2.27 -1.46
CA HIS A 247 1.02 -1.84 -1.87
C HIS A 247 0.98 -0.31 -2.02
N VAL A 248 0.16 0.20 -2.94
CA VAL A 248 0.01 1.65 -3.17
C VAL A 248 -0.41 2.43 -1.91
N HIS A 249 -1.15 1.81 -0.98
CA HIS A 249 -1.53 2.45 0.28
C HIS A 249 -0.30 2.73 1.16
N GLY A 250 0.59 1.75 1.36
CA GLY A 250 1.81 1.94 2.14
C GLY A 250 2.83 2.79 1.39
N LEU A 251 3.06 2.48 0.11
CA LEU A 251 4.07 3.15 -0.70
C LEU A 251 3.69 4.59 -1.04
N VAL A 252 2.57 4.80 -1.72
CA VAL A 252 2.25 6.10 -2.30
C VAL A 252 1.64 7.03 -1.25
N ASN A 253 0.56 6.59 -0.58
CA ASN A 253 -0.19 7.46 0.32
C ASN A 253 0.56 7.76 1.62
N LYS A 254 1.25 6.75 2.18
CA LYS A 254 1.88 6.86 3.50
C LYS A 254 3.37 7.15 3.47
N LEU A 255 4.07 6.88 2.37
CA LEU A 255 5.51 7.14 2.26
C LEU A 255 5.82 8.27 1.27
N LEU A 256 5.30 8.24 0.04
CA LEU A 256 5.64 9.29 -0.94
C LEU A 256 5.01 10.65 -0.62
N CYS A 257 3.79 10.69 -0.07
CA CYS A 257 3.12 11.95 0.30
C CYS A 257 3.90 12.78 1.34
N PRO A 258 4.30 12.24 2.51
CA PRO A 258 5.10 13.00 3.47
C PRO A 258 6.48 13.38 2.91
N LEU A 259 7.14 12.46 2.18
CA LEU A 259 8.43 12.73 1.55
C LEU A 259 8.37 13.85 0.49
N TRP A 260 7.20 14.06 -0.12
CA TRP A 260 6.99 15.13 -1.10
C TRP A 260 6.96 16.53 -0.49
N VAL A 261 6.46 16.64 0.74
CA VAL A 261 6.21 17.92 1.41
C VAL A 261 7.24 18.26 2.48
N GLY A 262 8.22 17.39 2.76
CA GLY A 262 9.23 17.63 3.80
C GLY A 262 8.78 17.21 5.20
N ALA A 263 7.76 16.36 5.29
CA ALA A 263 7.22 15.79 6.53
C ALA A 263 8.05 14.60 7.02
N ALA A 264 7.78 14.14 8.24
CA ALA A 264 8.45 12.99 8.83
C ALA A 264 7.58 11.72 8.78
N CYS A 265 8.22 10.57 8.59
CA CYS A 265 7.61 9.25 8.75
C CYS A 265 8.19 8.57 10.00
N VAL A 266 7.35 8.21 10.96
CA VAL A 266 7.74 7.29 12.05
C VAL A 266 7.35 5.89 11.60
N MET A 267 8.31 5.02 11.36
CA MET A 267 8.09 3.66 10.85
C MET A 267 8.18 2.62 11.96
N LEU A 268 7.23 1.68 11.94
CA LEU A 268 7.35 0.41 12.66
C LEU A 268 7.55 -0.71 11.63
N PRO A 269 8.42 -1.71 11.91
CA PRO A 269 8.64 -2.86 11.05
C PRO A 269 7.37 -3.62 10.69
N GLU A 270 6.43 -3.66 11.63
CA GLU A 270 5.14 -4.29 11.49
C GLU A 270 4.11 -3.65 12.41
N PHE A 271 2.85 -3.95 12.14
CA PHE A 271 1.75 -3.51 12.98
C PHE A 271 1.77 -4.21 14.35
N SER A 272 1.83 -3.41 15.41
CA SER A 272 1.50 -3.81 16.79
C SER A 272 0.52 -2.80 17.38
N ALA A 273 -0.61 -3.27 17.88
CA ALA A 273 -1.62 -2.39 18.47
C ALA A 273 -1.07 -1.63 19.68
N GLN A 274 -0.26 -2.30 20.51
CA GLN A 274 0.43 -1.69 21.64
C GLN A 274 1.34 -0.54 21.18
N GLN A 275 2.26 -0.81 20.25
CA GLN A 275 3.24 0.20 19.80
C GLN A 275 2.55 1.38 19.11
N VAL A 276 1.44 1.15 18.39
CA VAL A 276 0.67 2.25 17.79
C VAL A 276 0.07 3.14 18.87
N TRP A 277 -0.56 2.58 19.90
CA TRP A 277 -1.07 3.37 21.03
C TRP A 277 0.05 4.09 21.79
N GLU A 278 1.19 3.43 22.03
CA GLU A 278 2.37 4.06 22.62
C GLU A 278 2.84 5.27 21.78
N LYS A 279 2.86 5.17 20.45
CA LYS A 279 3.23 6.28 19.57
C LYS A 279 2.18 7.40 19.51
N PHE A 280 0.89 7.09 19.60
CA PHE A 280 -0.17 8.12 19.70
C PHE A 280 -0.09 8.91 21.01
N LEU A 281 0.21 8.21 22.11
CA LEU A 281 0.22 8.80 23.45
C LEU A 281 1.60 9.37 23.84
N SER A 282 2.65 9.05 23.07
CA SER A 282 4.01 9.48 23.37
C SER A 282 4.13 11.01 23.37
N PRO A 283 4.80 11.59 24.38
CA PRO A 283 5.12 13.01 24.39
C PRO A 283 6.33 13.35 23.50
N GLU A 284 7.09 12.35 23.05
CA GLU A 284 8.37 12.51 22.38
C GLU A 284 8.24 13.07 20.96
N ALA A 285 9.22 13.87 20.55
CA ALA A 285 9.32 14.38 19.19
C ALA A 285 10.09 13.41 18.27
N PRO A 286 9.73 13.30 16.97
CA PRO A 286 8.59 13.95 16.32
C PRO A 286 7.25 13.30 16.72
N ARG A 287 6.26 14.13 17.05
CA ARG A 287 4.95 13.67 17.54
C ARG A 287 4.04 13.31 16.38
N VAL A 288 3.53 12.08 16.38
CA VAL A 288 2.57 11.59 15.37
C VAL A 288 1.31 12.44 15.37
N ASN A 289 0.95 12.97 14.20
CA ASN A 289 -0.28 13.74 14.00
C ASN A 289 -1.11 13.25 12.79
N VAL A 290 -0.61 12.28 12.03
CA VAL A 290 -1.33 11.64 10.92
C VAL A 290 -1.27 10.12 11.07
N PHE A 291 -2.40 9.45 10.88
CA PHE A 291 -2.46 7.99 10.81
C PHE A 291 -3.35 7.52 9.67
N MET A 292 -2.95 6.44 9.01
CA MET A 292 -3.73 5.85 7.92
C MET A 292 -3.63 4.34 8.00
N ALA A 293 -4.75 3.65 7.90
CA ALA A 293 -4.77 2.20 8.00
C ALA A 293 -5.97 1.59 7.27
N VAL A 294 -6.04 0.27 7.27
CA VAL A 294 -7.19 -0.49 6.79
C VAL A 294 -8.19 -0.72 7.93
N PRO A 295 -9.49 -0.96 7.66
CA PRO A 295 -10.50 -1.18 8.70
C PRO A 295 -10.10 -2.24 9.75
N THR A 296 -9.46 -3.33 9.34
CA THR A 296 -9.04 -4.40 10.24
C THR A 296 -7.97 -3.98 11.25
N ILE A 297 -7.13 -2.98 10.93
CA ILE A 297 -6.18 -2.40 11.89
C ILE A 297 -6.92 -1.56 12.93
N TYR A 298 -7.89 -0.75 12.51
CA TYR A 298 -8.72 0.02 13.45
C TYR A 298 -9.47 -0.91 14.41
N SER A 299 -10.05 -2.02 13.91
CA SER A 299 -10.66 -3.04 14.77
C SER A 299 -9.68 -3.56 15.83
N LYS A 300 -8.45 -3.94 15.44
CA LYS A 300 -7.43 -4.42 16.39
C LYS A 300 -7.00 -3.35 17.41
N LEU A 301 -6.95 -2.08 17.01
CA LEU A 301 -6.65 -0.97 17.91
C LEU A 301 -7.75 -0.75 18.95
N MET A 302 -9.02 -0.85 18.53
CA MET A 302 -10.17 -0.77 19.44
C MET A 302 -10.22 -1.96 20.40
N ASP A 303 -9.94 -3.17 19.91
CA ASP A 303 -9.88 -4.37 20.77
C ASP A 303 -8.77 -4.24 21.82
N TYR A 304 -7.61 -3.69 21.44
CA TYR A 304 -6.54 -3.38 22.38
C TYR A 304 -6.98 -2.32 23.39
N HIS A 305 -7.58 -1.22 22.92
CA HIS A 305 -8.10 -0.15 23.77
C HIS A 305 -9.06 -0.70 24.83
N ASP A 306 -10.03 -1.54 24.44
CA ASP A 306 -11.03 -2.07 25.35
C ASP A 306 -10.44 -2.99 26.44
N ARG A 307 -9.40 -3.75 26.07
CA ARG A 307 -8.72 -4.69 26.99
C ARG A 307 -7.74 -3.99 27.94
N HIS A 308 -7.08 -2.93 27.50
CA HIS A 308 -5.95 -2.33 28.21
C HIS A 308 -6.25 -0.97 28.84
N PHE A 309 -7.15 -0.17 28.27
CA PHE A 309 -7.59 1.11 28.81
C PHE A 309 -8.96 0.97 29.46
N THR A 310 -9.01 0.29 30.61
CA THR A 310 -10.28 -0.06 31.29
C THR A 310 -10.80 1.03 32.23
N GLN A 311 -9.92 1.89 32.73
CA GLN A 311 -10.28 2.93 33.70
C GLN A 311 -10.86 4.17 32.97
N PRO A 312 -12.01 4.74 33.42
CA PRO A 312 -12.66 5.86 32.73
C PRO A 312 -11.74 7.06 32.45
N HIS A 313 -10.98 7.50 33.46
CA HIS A 313 -10.06 8.64 33.29
C HIS A 313 -8.93 8.37 32.28
N VAL A 314 -8.52 7.11 32.10
CA VAL A 314 -7.53 6.73 31.07
C VAL A 314 -8.16 6.82 29.69
N ARG A 315 -9.41 6.39 29.51
CA ARG A 315 -10.14 6.53 28.25
C ARG A 315 -10.34 8.00 27.88
N ASP A 316 -10.71 8.83 28.86
CA ASP A 316 -10.85 10.28 28.66
C ASP A 316 -9.53 10.92 28.25
N PHE A 317 -8.42 10.50 28.89
CA PHE A 317 -7.08 10.95 28.52
C PHE A 317 -6.70 10.53 27.09
N VAL A 318 -6.92 9.25 26.72
CA VAL A 318 -6.63 8.74 25.38
C VAL A 318 -7.40 9.53 24.32
N ARG A 319 -8.72 9.70 24.54
CA ARG A 319 -9.60 10.47 23.66
C ARG A 319 -9.10 11.91 23.51
N ALA A 320 -8.81 12.59 24.62
CA ALA A 320 -8.32 13.97 24.60
C ALA A 320 -6.99 14.12 23.86
N VAL A 321 -6.03 13.20 24.07
CA VAL A 321 -4.75 13.22 23.36
C VAL A 321 -4.95 13.02 21.86
N CYS A 322 -5.81 12.08 21.45
CA CYS A 322 -6.11 11.87 20.04
C CYS A 322 -6.77 13.11 19.41
N GLU A 323 -7.78 13.70 20.06
CA GLU A 323 -8.47 14.91 19.59
C GLU A 323 -7.51 16.10 19.42
N GLU A 324 -6.59 16.30 20.38
CA GLU A 324 -5.70 17.46 20.37
C GLU A 324 -4.48 17.28 19.46
N LYS A 325 -3.93 16.07 19.37
CA LYS A 325 -2.61 15.85 18.75
C LYS A 325 -2.65 15.21 17.37
N ILE A 326 -3.71 14.48 17.04
CA ILE A 326 -3.86 13.85 15.73
C ILE A 326 -4.79 14.72 14.91
N ARG A 327 -4.35 15.16 13.73
CA ARG A 327 -5.17 16.01 12.85
C ARG A 327 -5.95 15.21 11.80
N LEU A 328 -5.49 14.01 11.46
CA LEU A 328 -6.05 13.22 10.38
C LEU A 328 -5.88 11.72 10.61
N MET A 329 -7.00 11.01 10.54
CA MET A 329 -7.04 9.56 10.48
C MET A 329 -7.80 9.10 9.23
N VAL A 330 -7.16 8.26 8.39
CA VAL A 330 -7.73 7.79 7.13
C VAL A 330 -7.95 6.28 7.17
N SER A 331 -9.10 5.83 6.68
CA SER A 331 -9.39 4.42 6.41
C SER A 331 -9.55 4.19 4.91
N GLY A 332 -8.97 3.11 4.39
CA GLY A 332 -9.13 2.74 2.99
C GLY A 332 -8.60 1.35 2.67
N SER A 333 -8.56 1.04 1.36
CA SER A 333 -8.22 -0.28 0.80
C SER A 333 -9.21 -1.42 1.07
N ALA A 334 -10.28 -1.15 1.83
CA ALA A 334 -11.46 -2.00 1.98
C ALA A 334 -12.63 -1.11 2.42
N ALA A 335 -13.87 -1.60 2.24
CA ALA A 335 -15.05 -0.90 2.74
C ALA A 335 -14.97 -0.73 4.27
N LEU A 336 -15.23 0.48 4.77
CA LEU A 336 -15.26 0.76 6.20
C LEU A 336 -16.64 0.43 6.79
N PRO A 337 -16.76 -0.54 7.71
CA PRO A 337 -18.04 -0.80 8.35
C PRO A 337 -18.44 0.39 9.25
N LEU A 338 -19.70 0.82 9.15
CA LEU A 338 -20.22 1.93 9.97
C LEU A 338 -19.99 1.72 11.48
N PRO A 339 -20.18 0.52 12.06
CA PRO A 339 -19.88 0.29 13.48
C PRO A 339 -18.41 0.52 13.85
N VAL A 340 -17.48 0.31 12.91
CA VAL A 340 -16.05 0.59 13.13
C VAL A 340 -15.80 2.10 13.14
N LEU A 341 -16.44 2.85 12.23
CA LEU A 341 -16.35 4.31 12.19
C LEU A 341 -16.90 4.94 13.47
N GLU A 342 -18.11 4.57 13.88
CA GLU A 342 -18.78 5.10 15.07
C GLU A 342 -18.03 4.77 16.36
N LYS A 343 -17.58 3.51 16.50
CA LYS A 343 -16.80 3.10 17.68
C LYS A 343 -15.46 3.84 17.74
N TRP A 344 -14.78 4.02 16.61
CA TRP A 344 -13.51 4.74 16.56
C TRP A 344 -13.65 6.21 16.95
N GLU A 345 -14.72 6.86 16.48
CA GLU A 345 -15.08 8.23 16.89
C GLU A 345 -15.34 8.32 18.39
N GLY A 346 -16.04 7.35 18.99
CA GLY A 346 -16.22 7.28 20.44
C GLY A 346 -14.89 7.14 21.20
N VAL A 347 -13.96 6.31 20.69
CA VAL A 347 -12.66 6.04 21.33
C VAL A 347 -11.69 7.21 21.22
N THR A 348 -11.67 7.91 20.08
CA THR A 348 -10.60 8.88 19.77
C THR A 348 -11.07 10.31 19.53
N GLY A 349 -12.38 10.54 19.41
CA GLY A 349 -12.96 11.79 18.93
C GLY A 349 -12.79 12.03 17.43
N HIS A 350 -12.14 11.13 16.70
CA HIS A 350 -11.92 11.25 15.25
C HIS A 350 -12.94 10.45 14.45
N THR A 351 -13.70 11.13 13.59
CA THR A 351 -14.42 10.47 12.50
C THR A 351 -13.41 9.98 11.46
N LEU A 352 -13.38 8.72 11.04
CA LEU A 352 -12.40 8.28 10.03
C LEU A 352 -12.68 8.91 8.65
N LEU A 353 -11.65 9.36 7.94
CA LEU A 353 -11.76 9.78 6.54
C LEU A 353 -11.77 8.55 5.62
N GLU A 354 -12.86 8.32 4.90
CA GLU A 354 -12.97 7.27 3.88
C GLU A 354 -12.48 7.76 2.52
N ARG A 355 -11.80 6.86 1.79
CA ARG A 355 -11.26 7.11 0.44
C ARG A 355 -11.31 5.85 -0.41
N TYR A 356 -11.26 6.00 -1.72
CA TYR A 356 -11.21 4.88 -2.67
C TYR A 356 -10.04 4.97 -3.64
N GLY A 357 -9.45 3.81 -3.88
CA GLY A 357 -8.35 3.61 -4.81
C GLY A 357 -8.02 2.13 -4.93
N MET A 358 -7.34 1.79 -6.02
CA MET A 358 -6.78 0.47 -6.32
C MET A 358 -5.42 0.66 -6.99
N THR A 359 -4.64 -0.40 -7.13
CA THR A 359 -3.26 -0.29 -7.63
C THR A 359 -3.22 0.38 -9.02
N GLU A 360 -4.19 0.07 -9.87
CA GLU A 360 -4.30 0.51 -11.27
C GLU A 360 -4.69 1.99 -11.43
N ILE A 361 -5.35 2.59 -10.44
CA ILE A 361 -5.78 4.02 -10.52
C ILE A 361 -5.07 4.91 -9.49
N GLY A 362 -4.21 4.31 -8.67
CA GLY A 362 -3.74 4.92 -7.44
C GLY A 362 -4.92 5.27 -6.53
N MET A 363 -5.08 6.56 -6.24
CA MET A 363 -6.24 7.08 -5.54
C MET A 363 -7.15 7.81 -6.51
N ALA A 364 -8.45 7.54 -6.44
CA ALA A 364 -9.43 8.21 -7.29
C ALA A 364 -10.33 9.14 -6.49
N LEU A 365 -10.77 8.70 -5.30
CA LEU A 365 -11.81 9.40 -4.53
C LEU A 365 -11.38 9.58 -3.08
N SER A 366 -11.81 10.68 -2.47
CA SER A 366 -11.61 10.95 -1.05
C SER A 366 -12.75 11.79 -0.50
N ASN A 367 -13.15 11.51 0.74
CA ASN A 367 -13.94 12.47 1.52
C ASN A 367 -13.18 13.78 1.75
N SER A 368 -13.95 14.82 2.09
CA SER A 368 -13.41 16.09 2.54
C SER A 368 -12.82 15.98 3.94
N LEU A 369 -11.84 16.84 4.23
CA LEU A 369 -11.29 17.00 5.58
C LEU A 369 -12.33 17.50 6.58
N THR A 370 -13.25 18.36 6.15
CA THR A 370 -14.21 19.07 7.02
C THR A 370 -15.56 18.38 7.09
N THR A 371 -16.01 17.80 5.98
CA THR A 371 -17.36 17.23 5.85
C THR A 371 -17.25 15.81 5.32
N ARG A 372 -17.35 14.84 6.23
CA ARG A 372 -17.28 13.41 5.93
C ARG A 372 -18.69 12.85 5.87
N LEU A 373 -18.99 12.08 4.84
CA LEU A 373 -20.27 11.38 4.71
C LEU A 373 -20.02 9.89 4.97
N PRO A 374 -20.48 9.35 6.12
CA PRO A 374 -20.26 7.95 6.44
C PRO A 374 -20.77 7.01 5.34
N GLY A 375 -19.96 6.02 4.97
CA GLY A 375 -20.25 5.06 3.92
C GLY A 375 -20.08 5.62 2.50
N SER A 376 -19.66 6.87 2.35
CA SER A 376 -19.22 7.42 1.06
C SER A 376 -17.70 7.43 0.99
N VAL A 377 -17.15 7.26 -0.20
CA VAL A 377 -15.72 7.43 -0.49
C VAL A 377 -15.38 8.83 -1.01
N GLY A 378 -16.37 9.72 -1.03
CA GLY A 378 -16.25 11.14 -1.35
C GLY A 378 -16.17 11.45 -2.85
N THR A 379 -15.45 12.52 -3.16
CA THR A 379 -15.36 13.15 -4.49
C THR A 379 -14.05 12.79 -5.19
N PRO A 380 -13.97 12.91 -6.53
CA PRO A 380 -12.72 12.77 -7.27
C PRO A 380 -11.57 13.64 -6.76
N LEU A 381 -10.36 13.11 -6.85
CA LEU A 381 -9.12 13.86 -6.62
C LEU A 381 -8.84 14.84 -7.80
N PRO A 382 -8.00 15.85 -7.58
CA PRO A 382 -7.61 16.78 -8.65
C PRO A 382 -7.10 16.05 -9.91
N GLY A 383 -7.70 16.36 -11.07
CA GLY A 383 -7.35 15.74 -12.35
C GLY A 383 -7.92 14.35 -12.60
N VAL A 384 -8.68 13.78 -11.65
CA VAL A 384 -9.40 12.52 -11.81
C VAL A 384 -10.83 12.81 -12.26
N GLU A 385 -11.25 12.07 -13.28
CA GLU A 385 -12.62 11.99 -13.76
C GLU A 385 -13.16 10.60 -13.45
N VAL A 386 -14.45 10.53 -13.15
CA VAL A 386 -15.14 9.27 -12.87
C VAL A 386 -16.48 9.23 -13.59
N ARG A 387 -16.90 8.02 -13.97
CA ARG A 387 -18.17 7.76 -14.63
C ARG A 387 -18.81 6.52 -14.02
N ILE A 388 -20.11 6.56 -13.78
CA ILE A 388 -20.92 5.41 -13.37
C ILE A 388 -21.76 4.98 -14.56
N VAL A 389 -21.72 3.70 -14.91
CA VAL A 389 -22.46 3.17 -16.06
C VAL A 389 -23.17 1.86 -15.74
N SER A 390 -24.23 1.56 -16.47
CA SER A 390 -24.79 0.20 -16.58
C SER A 390 -24.79 -0.29 -18.03
N GLY A 391 -24.82 -1.61 -18.21
CA GLY A 391 -24.74 -2.26 -19.52
C GLY A 391 -23.56 -3.23 -19.63
N ASN A 392 -23.45 -3.91 -20.78
CA ASN A 392 -22.40 -4.91 -20.99
C ASN A 392 -21.09 -4.26 -21.45
N LEU A 393 -20.21 -3.93 -20.49
CA LEU A 393 -18.88 -3.35 -20.72
C LEU A 393 -17.86 -4.33 -21.33
N GLN A 394 -18.23 -5.60 -21.51
CA GLN A 394 -17.38 -6.62 -22.13
C GLN A 394 -17.54 -6.69 -23.65
N LYS A 395 -18.55 -6.02 -24.24
CA LYS A 395 -18.81 -6.06 -25.68
C LYS A 395 -18.73 -4.66 -26.28
N ASP A 396 -17.67 -4.42 -27.05
CA ASP A 396 -17.48 -3.16 -27.77
C ASP A 396 -18.69 -2.87 -28.69
N GLY A 397 -19.20 -1.63 -28.64
CA GLY A 397 -20.35 -1.18 -29.43
C GLY A 397 -21.73 -1.41 -28.80
N CYS A 398 -21.84 -2.02 -27.61
CA CYS A 398 -23.09 -2.01 -26.85
C CYS A 398 -23.31 -0.63 -26.18
N PRO A 399 -24.51 -0.03 -26.27
CA PRO A 399 -24.78 1.23 -25.60
C PRO A 399 -24.69 1.03 -24.09
N CYS A 400 -23.72 1.69 -23.45
CA CYS A 400 -23.69 1.83 -22.00
C CYS A 400 -24.57 3.02 -21.60
N VAL A 401 -25.36 2.83 -20.54
CA VAL A 401 -26.17 3.91 -19.99
C VAL A 401 -25.33 4.61 -18.94
N VAL A 402 -25.00 5.87 -19.17
CA VAL A 402 -24.28 6.70 -18.20
C VAL A 402 -25.26 7.14 -17.12
N HIS A 403 -24.96 6.84 -15.87
CA HIS A 403 -25.74 7.27 -14.71
C HIS A 403 -25.27 8.64 -14.23
N ALA A 404 -23.95 8.79 -14.09
CA ALA A 404 -23.31 10.03 -13.68
C ALA A 404 -21.89 10.10 -14.24
N GLU A 405 -21.41 11.30 -14.55
CA GLU A 405 -20.04 11.57 -14.96
C GLU A 405 -19.58 12.88 -14.30
N GLY A 406 -18.34 12.93 -13.82
CA GLY A 406 -17.86 14.13 -13.16
C GLY A 406 -16.41 14.08 -12.72
N ASN A 407 -15.98 15.18 -12.13
CA ASN A 407 -14.64 15.37 -11.59
C ASN A 407 -14.74 16.02 -10.20
N GLU A 408 -13.64 16.61 -9.72
CA GLU A 408 -13.59 17.24 -8.40
C GLU A 408 -14.56 18.44 -8.25
N ARG A 409 -14.91 19.13 -9.35
CA ARG A 409 -15.68 20.38 -9.32
C ARG A 409 -17.15 20.14 -9.59
N ASP A 410 -17.44 19.42 -10.66
CA ASP A 410 -18.77 19.33 -11.24
C ASP A 410 -19.13 17.87 -11.55
N THR A 411 -20.42 17.60 -11.57
CA THR A 411 -20.97 16.26 -11.80
C THR A 411 -22.29 16.38 -12.53
N GLU A 412 -22.37 15.71 -13.67
CA GLU A 412 -23.57 15.55 -14.46
C GLU A 412 -24.21 14.20 -14.13
N VAL A 413 -25.52 14.20 -13.94
CA VAL A 413 -26.29 13.02 -13.55
C VAL A 413 -27.45 12.89 -14.51
N THR A 414 -27.60 11.69 -15.09
CA THR A 414 -28.73 11.40 -15.97
C THR A 414 -30.01 11.37 -15.14
N PRO A 415 -31.06 12.13 -15.49
CA PRO A 415 -32.29 12.16 -14.73
C PRO A 415 -32.89 10.77 -14.51
N GLY A 416 -33.24 10.44 -13.26
CA GLY A 416 -33.78 9.13 -12.87
C GLY A 416 -32.71 8.08 -12.53
N PHE A 417 -31.42 8.42 -12.66
CA PHE A 417 -30.29 7.59 -12.26
C PHE A 417 -29.62 8.04 -10.96
N GLU A 418 -30.22 9.00 -10.24
CA GLU A 418 -29.83 9.33 -8.88
C GLU A 418 -29.87 8.06 -8.03
N GLU A 419 -28.80 7.80 -7.27
CA GLU A 419 -28.65 6.63 -6.40
C GLU A 419 -28.67 5.26 -7.09
N LYS A 420 -28.76 5.19 -8.43
CA LYS A 420 -28.70 3.92 -9.17
C LYS A 420 -27.27 3.37 -9.21
N GLU A 421 -27.15 2.09 -8.89
CA GLU A 421 -25.88 1.37 -8.89
C GLU A 421 -25.42 1.08 -10.32
N GLY A 422 -24.13 1.32 -10.59
CA GLY A 422 -23.46 0.99 -11.83
C GLY A 422 -21.99 0.66 -11.61
N GLU A 423 -21.30 0.25 -12.67
CA GLU A 423 -19.86 0.06 -12.64
C GLU A 423 -19.15 1.43 -12.66
N LEU A 424 -18.16 1.59 -11.79
CA LEU A 424 -17.32 2.76 -11.70
C LEU A 424 -16.19 2.67 -12.73
N LEU A 425 -16.10 3.68 -13.58
CA LEU A 425 -15.01 3.89 -14.51
C LEU A 425 -14.18 5.11 -14.08
N VAL A 426 -12.88 5.07 -14.34
CA VAL A 426 -11.95 6.14 -13.93
C VAL A 426 -11.06 6.55 -15.08
N ARG A 427 -10.84 7.86 -15.24
CA ARG A 427 -9.89 8.43 -16.18
C ARG A 427 -9.08 9.52 -15.48
N GLY A 428 -7.82 9.66 -15.85
CA GLY A 428 -6.97 10.71 -15.30
C GLY A 428 -5.49 10.34 -15.29
N PRO A 429 -4.61 11.28 -14.92
CA PRO A 429 -3.17 11.08 -14.95
C PRO A 429 -2.66 10.09 -13.90
N SER A 430 -3.46 9.72 -12.90
CA SER A 430 -3.12 8.71 -11.89
C SER A 430 -3.30 7.27 -12.37
N VAL A 431 -4.02 7.06 -13.47
CA VAL A 431 -4.27 5.72 -14.03
C VAL A 431 -2.95 5.15 -14.57
N PHE A 432 -2.64 3.93 -14.16
CA PHE A 432 -1.45 3.17 -14.54
C PHE A 432 -1.23 3.12 -16.06
N ARG A 433 0.00 2.83 -16.47
CA ARG A 433 0.37 2.75 -17.88
C ARG A 433 -0.20 1.49 -18.53
N GLU A 434 0.08 0.34 -17.92
CA GLU A 434 -0.25 -0.98 -18.48
C GLU A 434 -0.10 -2.10 -17.44
N TYR A 435 -0.69 -3.26 -17.75
CA TYR A 435 -0.27 -4.52 -17.12
C TYR A 435 1.00 -5.00 -17.83
N TRP A 436 2.07 -5.18 -17.05
CA TRP A 436 3.38 -5.57 -17.53
C TRP A 436 3.31 -6.84 -18.39
N ASP A 437 3.85 -6.75 -19.62
CA ASP A 437 3.91 -7.85 -20.59
C ASP A 437 2.54 -8.48 -20.93
N GLN A 438 1.45 -7.74 -20.74
CA GLN A 438 0.08 -8.19 -20.99
C GLN A 438 -0.72 -7.14 -21.80
N PRO A 439 -0.40 -6.93 -23.10
CA PRO A 439 -1.04 -5.91 -23.93
C PRO A 439 -2.54 -6.15 -24.12
N GLU A 440 -2.96 -7.41 -24.27
CA GLU A 440 -4.37 -7.77 -24.48
C GLU A 440 -5.22 -7.52 -23.22
N GLU A 441 -4.69 -7.85 -22.05
CA GLU A 441 -5.32 -7.56 -20.76
C GLU A 441 -5.33 -6.07 -20.45
N THR A 442 -4.29 -5.35 -20.87
CA THR A 442 -4.25 -3.89 -20.77
C THR A 442 -5.35 -3.31 -21.63
N ARG A 443 -5.42 -3.67 -22.90
CA ARG A 443 -6.44 -3.18 -23.84
C ARG A 443 -7.86 -3.50 -23.38
N SER A 444 -8.11 -4.70 -22.85
CA SER A 444 -9.46 -5.10 -22.39
C SER A 444 -9.93 -4.36 -21.13
N ALA A 445 -8.98 -3.88 -20.31
CA ALA A 445 -9.25 -3.12 -19.10
C ALA A 445 -9.70 -1.68 -19.35
N PHE A 446 -9.55 -1.17 -20.58
CA PHE A 446 -10.04 0.14 -20.97
C PHE A 446 -11.26 0.05 -21.89
N THR A 447 -12.11 1.06 -21.85
CA THR A 447 -13.13 1.30 -22.89
C THR A 447 -12.47 1.95 -24.11
N SER A 448 -13.15 1.89 -25.26
CA SER A 448 -12.66 2.49 -26.51
C SER A 448 -12.47 4.01 -26.42
N ASP A 449 -13.21 4.69 -25.53
CA ASP A 449 -13.10 6.12 -25.23
C ASP A 449 -12.16 6.44 -24.05
N GLY A 450 -11.35 5.47 -23.61
CA GLY A 450 -10.20 5.70 -22.73
C GLY A 450 -10.47 5.66 -21.23
N TRP A 451 -11.55 5.03 -20.78
CA TRP A 451 -11.86 4.86 -19.36
C TRP A 451 -11.38 3.52 -18.82
N PHE A 452 -10.73 3.54 -17.66
CA PHE A 452 -10.37 2.31 -16.96
C PHE A 452 -11.57 1.68 -16.26
N LYS A 453 -11.78 0.38 -16.49
CA LYS A 453 -12.87 -0.42 -15.90
C LYS A 453 -12.44 -0.93 -14.52
N THR A 454 -13.01 -0.36 -13.45
CA THR A 454 -12.62 -0.77 -12.08
C THR A 454 -13.29 -2.06 -11.61
N VAL A 455 -14.34 -2.52 -12.29
CA VAL A 455 -15.18 -3.68 -11.88
C VAL A 455 -15.82 -3.49 -10.49
N SER A 456 -15.78 -2.27 -9.94
CA SER A 456 -16.40 -1.91 -8.66
C SER A 456 -17.76 -1.30 -8.88
N THR A 457 -18.74 -1.74 -8.08
CA THR A 457 -20.11 -1.19 -8.15
C THR A 457 -20.23 0.02 -7.23
N SER A 458 -20.72 1.13 -7.77
CA SER A 458 -20.92 2.39 -7.04
C SER A 458 -22.24 3.06 -7.46
N SER A 459 -22.76 3.94 -6.60
CA SER A 459 -23.87 4.84 -6.94
C SER A 459 -23.56 6.27 -6.54
N TYR A 460 -24.16 7.22 -7.25
CA TYR A 460 -24.10 8.64 -6.92
C TYR A 460 -25.09 8.97 -5.80
N LEU A 461 -24.61 9.66 -4.77
CA LEU A 461 -25.43 10.20 -3.68
C LEU A 461 -25.64 11.70 -3.90
N GLN A 462 -26.88 12.10 -4.19
CA GLN A 462 -27.26 13.50 -4.32
C GLN A 462 -27.50 14.13 -2.94
N ARG A 463 -26.72 15.15 -2.56
CA ARG A 463 -27.09 16.01 -1.42
C ARG A 463 -27.99 17.13 -1.92
N LYS A 464 -29.09 17.39 -1.20
CA LYS A 464 -30.02 18.51 -1.44
C LYS A 464 -29.35 19.91 -1.46
N THR A 465 -28.06 20.02 -1.08
CA THR A 465 -27.34 21.29 -0.92
C THR A 465 -25.94 21.34 -1.54
N LEU A 466 -25.44 20.28 -2.16
CA LEU A 466 -24.07 20.23 -2.72
C LEU A 466 -24.05 19.54 -4.10
N LYS A 467 -23.39 20.18 -5.08
CA LYS A 467 -23.26 19.73 -6.48
C LYS A 467 -22.22 18.61 -6.80
N PRO A 468 -21.19 18.30 -5.98
CA PRO A 468 -20.17 17.32 -6.38
C PRO A 468 -20.57 15.85 -6.13
N LEU A 469 -19.97 14.95 -6.91
CA LEU A 469 -20.16 13.49 -6.85
C LEU A 469 -19.75 12.90 -5.49
N PHE A 470 -20.69 12.31 -4.76
CA PHE A 470 -20.39 11.43 -3.62
C PHE A 470 -20.67 9.99 -4.01
N LEU A 471 -19.66 9.13 -3.96
CA LEU A 471 -19.81 7.72 -4.31
C LEU A 471 -19.97 6.85 -3.08
N ARG A 472 -20.92 5.91 -3.10
CA ARG A 472 -21.03 4.83 -2.12
C ARG A 472 -20.41 3.57 -2.70
N GLN A 473 -19.41 3.00 -2.04
CA GLN A 473 -18.83 1.72 -2.44
C GLN A 473 -19.60 0.57 -1.77
N LYS A 474 -20.17 -0.35 -2.56
CA LYS A 474 -20.74 -1.61 -2.07
C LYS A 474 -19.98 -2.79 -2.66
N ARG A 475 -18.85 -3.11 -2.04
CA ARG A 475 -17.95 -4.25 -2.33
C ARG A 475 -17.22 -4.23 -3.67
N SER A 476 -15.91 -4.47 -3.64
CA SER A 476 -15.12 -4.72 -4.86
C SER A 476 -15.36 -6.14 -5.40
N ALA A 477 -15.01 -6.40 -6.67
CA ALA A 477 -15.02 -7.76 -7.22
C ALA A 477 -14.12 -8.73 -6.42
N ALA A 478 -12.98 -8.23 -5.89
CA ALA A 478 -12.09 -9.01 -5.03
C ALA A 478 -12.78 -9.43 -3.71
N GLU A 479 -13.61 -8.57 -3.12
CA GLU A 479 -14.38 -8.89 -1.92
C GLU A 479 -15.59 -9.80 -2.19
N ARG A 480 -16.13 -9.81 -3.42
CA ARG A 480 -17.26 -10.69 -3.82
C ARG A 480 -16.85 -12.14 -4.09
N GLN A 481 -15.62 -12.37 -4.54
CA GLN A 481 -15.13 -13.71 -4.88
C GLN A 481 -14.64 -14.52 -3.67
N GLY A 482 -14.79 -14.02 -2.43
CA GLY A 482 -14.23 -14.68 -1.25
C GLY A 482 -12.69 -14.79 -1.29
N SER A 483 -12.05 -14.14 -2.25
CA SER A 483 -10.60 -13.95 -2.25
C SER A 483 -10.31 -13.00 -1.10
N PRO A 484 -9.53 -13.42 -0.09
CA PRO A 484 -9.03 -12.44 0.85
C PRO A 484 -8.25 -11.44 0.00
N ALA A 485 -8.65 -10.16 0.03
CA ALA A 485 -7.62 -9.14 0.07
C ALA A 485 -6.59 -9.68 1.06
N VAL A 486 -5.30 -9.73 0.72
CA VAL A 486 -4.25 -10.25 1.61
C VAL A 486 -4.06 -9.29 2.80
N ALA A 487 -5.15 -8.90 3.46
CA ALA A 487 -5.25 -8.64 4.86
C ALA A 487 -5.16 -9.98 5.58
N SER A 488 -3.97 -10.23 6.14
CA SER A 488 -3.74 -11.14 7.26
C SER A 488 -4.23 -12.58 7.11
N THR A 489 -3.29 -13.48 6.78
CA THR A 489 -3.26 -14.79 7.46
C THR A 489 -3.28 -14.53 8.97
N PRO A 490 -4.09 -15.26 9.76
CA PRO A 490 -4.18 -15.04 11.20
C PRO A 490 -2.82 -15.23 11.86
N VAL A 491 -2.47 -14.30 12.75
CA VAL A 491 -1.38 -14.49 13.71
C VAL A 491 -1.90 -15.49 14.74
N ALA A 492 -1.74 -16.78 14.46
CA ALA A 492 -1.94 -17.85 15.42
C ALA A 492 -0.57 -18.44 15.75
N GLY A 493 -0.01 -18.03 16.89
CA GLY A 493 1.07 -18.77 17.52
C GLY A 493 0.50 -20.10 18.02
N LEU A 494 0.99 -21.20 17.47
CA LEU A 494 0.77 -22.53 18.02
C LEU A 494 1.57 -22.63 19.33
N CYS A 495 0.90 -22.40 20.46
CA CYS A 495 1.31 -23.01 21.72
C CYS A 495 0.85 -24.48 21.67
N SER A 496 1.81 -25.41 21.64
CA SER A 496 1.58 -26.82 21.92
C SER A 496 1.17 -26.98 23.39
N PRO A 497 0.03 -27.63 23.70
CA PRO A 497 -0.21 -28.13 25.04
C PRO A 497 0.58 -29.42 25.22
N GLY A 498 1.45 -29.44 26.22
CA GLY A 498 1.98 -30.69 26.76
C GLY A 498 0.89 -31.43 27.52
N ASP A 499 0.72 -32.71 27.21
CA ASP A 499 -0.09 -33.62 28.00
C ASP A 499 0.71 -34.13 29.21
N ALA A 500 0.18 -33.86 30.40
CA ALA A 500 0.47 -34.62 31.61
C ALA A 500 -0.86 -35.04 32.26
N ALA A 501 -1.17 -36.33 32.06
CA ALA A 501 -1.84 -37.26 32.96
C ALA A 501 -3.15 -36.90 33.68
N GLY A 502 -4.14 -37.78 33.51
CA GLY A 502 -4.83 -38.36 34.67
C GLY A 502 -6.36 -38.49 34.61
N GLY A 503 -6.83 -39.68 34.22
CA GLY A 503 -7.88 -40.39 34.98
C GLY A 503 -9.36 -40.18 34.63
N GLY A 504 -10.01 -41.25 34.17
CA GLY A 504 -11.32 -41.64 34.72
C GLY A 504 -12.52 -41.68 33.78
N GLY A 505 -12.72 -42.82 33.11
CA GLY A 505 -13.99 -43.56 33.12
C GLY A 505 -15.18 -43.07 32.29
N GLY A 506 -15.58 -43.86 31.29
CA GLY A 506 -16.94 -43.78 30.72
C GLY A 506 -17.09 -44.38 29.33
N ARG A 507 -17.12 -45.72 29.23
CA ARG A 507 -17.43 -46.44 27.98
C ARG A 507 -18.86 -46.15 27.52
N ARG A 508 -19.08 -45.96 26.22
CA ARG A 508 -20.21 -46.52 25.47
C ARG A 508 -19.83 -46.72 24.00
N SER A 509 -20.28 -47.87 23.51
CA SER A 509 -19.94 -48.61 22.29
C SER A 509 -20.60 -48.10 21.01
N GLY A 510 -19.95 -48.33 19.87
CA GLY A 510 -20.58 -48.27 18.55
C GLY A 510 -19.55 -48.40 17.41
N SER A 511 -19.32 -49.63 16.95
CA SER A 511 -18.41 -50.02 15.87
C SER A 511 -18.97 -49.72 14.48
N LEU A 512 -18.15 -49.18 13.58
CA LEU A 512 -18.36 -49.18 12.12
C LEU A 512 -17.02 -49.39 11.41
N SER A 513 -16.96 -50.40 10.53
CA SER A 513 -15.93 -50.60 9.51
C SER A 513 -16.60 -50.66 8.12
N PRO A 514 -15.87 -50.39 7.03
CA PRO A 514 -16.39 -49.74 5.82
C PRO A 514 -16.72 -50.71 4.67
N ALA A 515 -17.50 -50.23 3.69
CA ALA A 515 -17.78 -50.93 2.45
C ALA A 515 -17.50 -50.08 1.20
N ASP A 516 -16.96 -50.80 0.21
CA ASP A 516 -16.43 -50.50 -1.14
C ASP A 516 -17.51 -50.02 -2.15
N PRO A 517 -17.21 -49.19 -3.17
CA PRO A 517 -18.20 -48.73 -4.15
C PRO A 517 -18.12 -49.50 -5.49
N SER A 518 -19.28 -49.93 -6.02
CA SER A 518 -19.40 -50.34 -7.42
C SER A 518 -20.73 -49.92 -8.09
N ARG A 519 -20.57 -49.32 -9.29
CA ARG A 519 -21.39 -49.33 -10.54
C ARG A 519 -22.86 -48.85 -10.59
N ASN A 520 -23.10 -47.92 -11.54
CA ASN A 520 -24.07 -48.01 -12.65
C ASN A 520 -23.76 -46.92 -13.71
N LYS A 521 -23.37 -47.23 -14.98
CA LYS A 521 -24.16 -47.44 -16.23
C LYS A 521 -25.21 -46.34 -16.54
N ALA A 522 -25.51 -45.88 -17.76
CA ALA A 522 -24.92 -45.75 -19.12
C ALA A 522 -26.03 -45.16 -20.03
N THR A 523 -25.71 -44.30 -21.02
CA THR A 523 -26.30 -44.13 -22.39
C THR A 523 -26.00 -42.69 -22.90
N GLY A 524 -25.67 -42.36 -24.15
CA GLY A 524 -25.43 -43.11 -25.40
C GLY A 524 -24.91 -42.18 -26.53
N ARG A 525 -24.24 -42.79 -27.55
CA ARG A 525 -24.08 -42.47 -29.01
C ARG A 525 -23.75 -41.02 -29.45
N SER A 526 -22.92 -40.71 -30.46
CA SER A 526 -22.47 -41.42 -31.67
C SER A 526 -21.25 -40.74 -32.35
N ARG A 527 -20.41 -41.55 -33.03
CA ARG A 527 -19.67 -41.38 -34.33
C ARG A 527 -18.87 -40.07 -34.56
N GLU A 528 -17.61 -40.06 -35.04
CA GLU A 528 -17.09 -40.75 -36.23
C GLU A 528 -15.54 -40.72 -36.32
N LYS A 529 -14.95 -41.86 -36.76
CA LYS A 529 -13.72 -42.15 -37.58
C LYS A 529 -12.78 -40.97 -37.96
N CYS A 530 -11.45 -41.08 -38.12
CA CYS A 530 -10.61 -42.20 -38.60
C CYS A 530 -9.09 -41.85 -38.53
N ARG A 531 -8.25 -42.89 -38.38
CA ARG A 531 -6.87 -43.10 -38.91
C ARG A 531 -5.63 -42.44 -38.26
N ARG A 532 -4.83 -43.33 -37.64
CA ARG A 532 -3.35 -43.36 -37.45
C ARG A 532 -2.60 -43.44 -38.82
N PRO A 533 -1.24 -43.46 -38.96
CA PRO A 533 -0.20 -43.79 -37.95
C PRO A 533 1.21 -43.10 -38.01
N TRP A 534 1.90 -43.20 -36.86
CA TRP A 534 3.33 -43.49 -36.59
C TRP A 534 4.48 -43.00 -37.50
N THR A 535 5.51 -42.44 -36.86
CA THR A 535 6.94 -42.86 -36.89
C THR A 535 7.67 -42.22 -35.68
N ARG A 536 8.29 -43.02 -34.79
CA ARG A 536 9.75 -43.31 -34.65
C ARG A 536 10.61 -42.05 -34.48
N ASN A 537 11.54 -41.90 -33.53
CA ASN A 537 12.41 -42.85 -32.84
C ASN A 537 12.92 -42.22 -31.52
N GLY A 538 13.16 -43.04 -30.51
CA GLY A 538 13.97 -42.69 -29.35
C GLY A 538 14.55 -43.96 -28.77
N SER A 539 15.87 -44.13 -28.90
CA SER A 539 16.69 -44.98 -28.04
C SER A 539 18.18 -44.74 -28.33
N LEU A 540 18.88 -44.18 -27.33
CA LEU A 540 20.32 -44.29 -27.13
C LEU A 540 20.69 -45.74 -26.74
N PRO A 541 21.97 -46.11 -26.85
CA PRO A 541 22.68 -46.44 -25.61
C PRO A 541 24.13 -45.92 -25.54
N ASP A 542 24.62 -46.01 -24.31
CA ASP A 542 25.92 -45.63 -23.74
C ASP A 542 27.19 -46.16 -24.45
N GLY A 543 28.33 -45.50 -24.18
CA GLY A 543 29.63 -46.19 -24.08
C GLY A 543 30.87 -45.44 -24.54
N GLU A 544 31.56 -44.79 -23.58
CA GLU A 544 33.03 -44.76 -23.34
C GLU A 544 34.09 -44.41 -24.41
N ARG A 545 35.10 -43.64 -23.93
CA ARG A 545 36.51 -43.45 -24.38
C ARG A 545 36.68 -42.69 -25.71
N ASP A 546 37.50 -41.64 -25.84
CA ASP A 546 38.64 -41.08 -25.10
C ASP A 546 38.55 -39.55 -25.00
#